data_AF-A0A934XM76-F1
#
_entry.id   AF-A0A934XM76-F1
#
_cell.length_a   1.000
_cell.length_b   1.000
_cell.length_c   1.000
_cell.angle_alpha   90.00
_cell.angle_beta   90.00
_cell.angle_gamma   90.00
#
_symmetry.space_group_name_H-M   'P 1'
#
loop_
_entity.id
_entity.type
_entity.pdbx_description
1 polymer ?
#
loop_
_entity_poly.entity_id
_entity_poly.type
_entity_poly.pdbx_seq_one_letter_code
_entity_poly.pdbx_strand_id
1 'polypeptide(L)'
;MTEMRFRDARRRDALVARLCARCGTTRQKVTRIFGAAQDITERKRVEEAMTTERSLLRTLVDNLPDSVYVKDLAGRKTLANPADIRKMGVASAAEALGKTDFEVFPPDLAATFDADDQHVIQTGQPVLNREERFILPDGSQGWQLTSKAPLRDRAGQVIGLIGIGHDITERKRAEEALRENEARLRHLRARQ
;
A
#
# COMPACT_ATOMS: atom_id res chain seq x y z
N MET A 1 8.51 15.12 -31.82
CA MET A 1 7.12 15.12 -31.31
C MET A 1 7.03 16.31 -30.38
N THR A 2 6.53 17.45 -30.88
CA THR A 2 6.55 18.72 -30.14
C THR A 2 5.10 19.05 -29.79
N GLU A 3 4.74 18.90 -28.52
CA GLU A 3 3.44 19.34 -27.99
C GLU A 3 3.39 20.87 -27.99
N MET A 4 2.44 21.46 -28.70
CA MET A 4 2.18 22.90 -28.64
C MET A 4 0.85 23.10 -27.90
N ARG A 5 0.93 23.56 -26.64
CA ARG A 5 -0.25 23.93 -25.83
C ARG A 5 -0.77 25.28 -26.33
N PHE A 6 -1.95 25.32 -26.94
CA PHE A 6 -2.64 26.57 -27.23
C PHE A 6 -3.20 27.18 -25.93
N ARG A 7 -2.75 28.39 -25.58
CA ARG A 7 -3.38 29.26 -24.57
C ARG A 7 -4.45 30.09 -25.28
N ASP A 8 -5.70 29.62 -25.25
CA ASP A 8 -6.85 30.48 -25.52
C ASP A 8 -7.75 30.52 -24.27
N ALA A 9 -8.10 31.73 -23.84
CA ALA A 9 -8.51 32.03 -22.48
C ALA A 9 -9.99 31.83 -22.18
N ARG A 10 -10.81 31.20 -23.06
CA ARG A 10 -12.26 31.13 -22.85
C ARG A 10 -13.01 29.84 -23.19
N ARG A 11 -12.35 28.71 -23.44
CA ARG A 11 -12.99 27.37 -23.39
C ARG A 11 -12.01 26.33 -22.85
N ARG A 12 -12.31 25.73 -21.70
CA ARG A 12 -11.51 24.67 -21.06
C ARG A 12 -11.81 23.29 -21.69
N ASP A 13 -11.82 23.21 -23.01
CA ASP A 13 -12.06 21.94 -23.72
C ASP A 13 -10.73 21.47 -24.31
N ALA A 14 -10.28 20.31 -23.85
CA ALA A 14 -9.00 19.73 -24.21
C ALA A 14 -9.04 19.22 -25.65
N LEU A 15 -8.70 20.07 -26.62
CA LEU A 15 -8.48 19.71 -28.01
C LEU A 15 -7.02 19.31 -28.21
N VAL A 16 -6.77 18.03 -28.54
CA VAL A 16 -5.44 17.57 -28.94
C VAL A 16 -5.37 17.55 -30.46
N ALA A 17 -4.63 18.51 -31.04
CA ALA A 17 -4.34 18.54 -32.47
C ALA A 17 -3.03 17.77 -32.75
N ARG A 18 -3.09 16.71 -33.57
CA ARG A 18 -1.89 16.01 -34.06
C ARG A 18 -1.51 16.57 -35.44
N LEU A 19 -0.42 17.34 -35.52
CA LEU A 19 0.19 17.71 -36.80
C LEU A 19 1.16 16.61 -37.25
N CYS A 20 0.84 15.94 -38.36
CA CYS A 20 1.78 15.05 -39.05
C CYS A 20 2.34 15.79 -40.28
N ALA A 21 3.57 16.29 -40.16
CA ALA A 21 4.32 16.82 -41.30
C ALA A 21 5.19 15.69 -41.88
N ARG A 22 4.82 15.15 -43.05
CA ARG A 22 5.66 14.21 -43.80
C ARG A 22 6.75 15.02 -44.50
N CYS A 23 7.98 14.96 -43.99
CA CYS A 23 9.12 15.71 -44.52
C CYS A 23 9.76 14.92 -45.68
N GLY A 24 9.58 15.41 -46.91
CA GLY A 24 10.41 15.07 -48.06
C GLY A 24 11.44 16.18 -48.27
N THR A 25 12.73 15.86 -48.18
CA THR A 25 13.84 16.81 -48.32
C THR A 25 14.05 17.24 -49.77
N THR A 26 13.57 18.44 -50.14
CA THR A 26 14.23 19.42 -51.03
C THR A 26 13.35 20.67 -51.15
N ARG A 27 13.70 21.79 -50.47
CA ARG A 27 13.22 23.18 -50.67
C ARG A 27 11.75 23.41 -51.11
N GLN A 28 10.81 22.54 -50.75
CA GLN A 28 9.39 22.67 -51.11
C GLN A 28 8.63 23.45 -50.04
N LYS A 29 8.04 24.56 -50.46
CA LYS A 29 7.10 25.39 -49.71
C LYS A 29 5.97 24.50 -49.18
N VAL A 30 5.81 24.38 -47.86
CA VAL A 30 4.69 23.66 -47.24
C VAL A 30 3.39 24.28 -47.75
N THR A 31 2.67 23.55 -48.59
CA THR A 31 1.52 24.07 -49.35
C THR A 31 0.20 23.75 -48.67
N ARG A 32 0.13 22.70 -47.85
CA ARG A 32 -1.04 22.34 -47.04
C ARG A 32 -0.64 21.68 -45.72
N ILE A 33 -1.35 22.05 -44.67
CA ILE A 33 -1.33 21.39 -43.37
C ILE A 33 -2.73 20.80 -43.17
N PHE A 34 -2.79 19.49 -42.92
CA PHE A 34 -4.03 18.83 -42.48
C PHE A 34 -3.97 18.69 -40.96
N GLY A 35 -4.99 19.22 -40.28
CA GLY A 35 -5.17 19.07 -38.84
C GLY A 35 -6.47 18.32 -38.57
N ALA A 36 -6.44 17.39 -37.63
CA ALA A 36 -7.64 16.78 -37.06
C ALA A 36 -7.74 17.20 -35.60
N ALA A 37 -8.98 17.49 -35.19
CA ALA A 37 -9.36 17.84 -33.83
C ALA A 37 -10.27 16.73 -33.31
N GLN A 38 -9.90 16.14 -32.17
CA GLN A 38 -10.74 15.19 -31.45
C GLN A 38 -11.08 15.78 -30.08
N ASP A 39 -12.36 15.79 -29.72
CA ASP A 39 -12.79 16.06 -28.36
C ASP A 39 -12.40 14.88 -27.48
N ILE A 40 -11.54 15.13 -26.48
CA ILE A 40 -11.11 14.13 -25.50
C ILE A 40 -11.55 14.51 -24.08
N THR A 41 -12.50 15.44 -23.95
CA THR A 41 -12.92 16.01 -22.66
C THR A 41 -13.45 14.92 -21.73
N GLU A 42 -14.31 14.04 -22.22
CA GLU A 42 -14.87 12.94 -21.41
C GLU A 42 -13.78 11.97 -20.96
N ARG A 43 -12.89 11.54 -21.87
CA ARG A 43 -11.76 10.68 -21.54
C ARG A 43 -10.85 11.33 -20.49
N LYS A 44 -10.57 12.63 -20.62
CA LYS A 44 -9.73 13.37 -19.68
C LYS A 44 -10.36 13.47 -18.30
N ARG A 45 -11.68 13.69 -18.21
CA ARG A 45 -12.39 13.71 -16.93
C ARG A 45 -12.33 12.36 -16.21
N VAL A 46 -12.46 11.25 -16.94
CA VAL A 46 -12.32 9.90 -16.36
C VAL A 46 -10.89 9.64 -15.91
N GLU A 47 -9.88 9.97 -16.73
CA GLU A 47 -8.47 9.85 -16.37
C GLU A 47 -8.11 10.67 -15.12
N GLU A 48 -8.59 11.92 -15.05
CA GLU A 48 -8.37 12.82 -13.91
C GLU A 48 -9.05 12.28 -12.65
N ALA A 49 -10.33 11.86 -12.73
CA ALA A 49 -11.05 11.30 -11.60
C ALA A 49 -10.35 10.06 -11.03
N MET A 50 -9.92 9.13 -11.89
CA MET A 50 -9.15 7.94 -11.47
C MET A 50 -7.81 8.33 -10.81
N THR A 51 -7.14 9.35 -11.33
CA THR A 51 -5.87 9.84 -10.78
C THR A 51 -6.07 10.47 -9.40
N THR A 52 -7.14 11.26 -9.23
CA THR A 52 -7.49 11.88 -7.95
C THR A 52 -7.84 10.82 -6.91
N GLU A 53 -8.68 9.85 -7.24
CA GLU A 53 -9.05 8.77 -6.32
C GLU A 53 -7.84 7.94 -5.90
N ARG A 54 -6.99 7.52 -6.86
CA ARG A 54 -5.77 6.77 -6.56
C ARG A 54 -4.82 7.56 -5.65
N SER A 55 -4.70 8.86 -5.88
CA SER A 55 -3.85 9.73 -5.06
C SER A 55 -4.38 9.85 -3.63
N LEU A 56 -5.70 10.02 -3.47
CA LEU A 56 -6.34 10.05 -2.16
C LEU A 56 -6.11 8.75 -1.38
N LEU A 57 -6.40 7.60 -1.98
CA LEU A 57 -6.21 6.30 -1.34
C LEU A 57 -4.74 6.07 -0.95
N ARG A 58 -3.81 6.47 -1.83
CA ARG A 58 -2.37 6.38 -1.55
C ARG A 58 -1.98 7.26 -0.36
N THR A 59 -2.45 8.51 -0.33
CA THR A 59 -2.19 9.43 0.78
C THR A 59 -2.74 8.89 2.10
N LEU A 60 -3.95 8.32 2.10
CA LEU A 60 -4.52 7.71 3.30
C LEU A 60 -3.63 6.57 3.81
N VAL A 61 -3.31 5.59 2.96
CA VAL A 61 -2.49 4.43 3.34
C VAL A 61 -1.08 4.83 3.81
N ASP A 62 -0.47 5.82 3.15
CA ASP A 62 0.89 6.25 3.47
C ASP A 62 0.99 7.01 4.80
N ASN A 63 -0.11 7.62 5.26
CA ASN A 63 -0.16 8.38 6.51
C ASN A 63 -0.76 7.61 7.69
N LEU A 64 -1.18 6.35 7.50
CA LEU A 64 -1.61 5.51 8.61
C LEU A 64 -0.42 5.18 9.53
N PRO A 65 -0.60 5.23 10.86
CA PRO A 65 0.41 4.75 11.80
C PRO A 65 0.55 3.22 11.76
N ASP A 66 -0.49 2.53 11.29
CA ASP A 66 -0.55 1.09 11.20
C ASP A 66 0.22 0.58 9.98
N SER A 67 0.86 -0.57 10.15
CA SER A 67 1.53 -1.26 9.05
C SER A 67 0.47 -1.78 8.09
N VAL A 68 0.56 -1.40 6.81
CA VAL A 68 -0.33 -1.88 5.75
C VAL A 68 0.52 -2.47 4.64
N TYR A 69 0.25 -3.72 4.27
CA TYR A 69 0.95 -4.42 3.21
C TYR A 69 0.03 -5.29 2.38
N VAL A 70 0.47 -5.58 1.15
CA VAL A 70 -0.19 -6.53 0.25
C VAL A 70 0.86 -7.54 -0.20
N LYS A 71 0.46 -8.81 -0.30
CA LYS A 71 1.29 -9.87 -0.87
C LYS A 71 0.56 -10.58 -2.00
N ASP A 72 1.31 -11.08 -2.97
CA ASP A 72 0.79 -11.96 -4.02
C ASP A 72 0.63 -13.41 -3.53
N LEU A 73 0.17 -14.30 -4.43
CA LEU A 73 -0.02 -15.73 -4.15
C LEU A 73 1.29 -16.46 -3.77
N ALA A 74 2.44 -15.93 -4.15
CA ALA A 74 3.75 -16.49 -3.80
C ALA A 74 4.29 -15.91 -2.48
N GLY A 75 3.47 -15.13 -1.75
CA GLY A 75 3.87 -14.48 -0.51
C GLY A 75 4.82 -13.29 -0.72
N ARG A 76 4.99 -12.82 -1.96
CA ARG A 76 5.88 -11.67 -2.26
C ARG A 76 5.15 -10.37 -2.00
N LYS A 77 5.79 -9.44 -1.31
CA LYS A 77 5.18 -8.15 -0.97
C LYS A 77 5.04 -7.26 -2.21
N THR A 78 3.82 -6.86 -2.55
CA THR A 78 3.50 -6.01 -3.72
C THR A 78 3.18 -4.57 -3.34
N LEU A 79 2.83 -4.34 -2.06
CA LEU A 79 2.65 -3.02 -1.48
C LEU A 79 3.12 -3.04 -0.02
N ALA A 80 3.77 -1.97 0.39
CA ALA A 80 4.10 -1.68 1.79
C ALA A 80 3.94 -0.18 2.01
N ASN A 81 3.22 0.22 3.06
CA ASN A 81 3.18 1.62 3.47
C ASN A 81 4.42 1.99 4.30
N PRO A 82 4.70 3.29 4.53
CA PRO A 82 5.87 3.73 5.28
C PRO A 82 5.95 3.15 6.71
N ALA A 83 4.81 2.90 7.37
CA ALA A 83 4.79 2.29 8.69
C ALA A 83 5.26 0.84 8.68
N ASP A 84 4.85 0.05 7.68
CA ASP A 84 5.34 -1.32 7.46
C ASP A 84 6.85 -1.33 7.16
N ILE A 85 7.34 -0.43 6.30
CA ILE A 85 8.78 -0.29 5.99
C ILE A 85 9.61 -0.01 7.25
N ARG A 86 9.20 0.98 8.05
CA ARG A 86 9.88 1.31 9.31
C ARG A 86 9.91 0.13 10.28
N LYS A 87 8.79 -0.59 10.38
CA LYS A 87 8.68 -1.75 11.28
C LYS A 87 9.55 -2.91 10.84
N MET A 88 9.67 -3.16 9.54
CA MET A 88 10.60 -4.16 9.00
C MET A 88 12.07 -3.81 9.22
N GLY A 89 12.39 -2.52 9.38
CA GLY A 89 13.78 -2.06 9.52
C GLY A 89 14.59 -2.02 8.23
N VAL A 90 13.92 -2.12 7.08
CA VAL A 90 14.57 -1.99 5.79
C VAL A 90 14.74 -0.51 5.42
N ALA A 91 15.78 -0.19 4.67
CA ALA A 91 16.12 1.20 4.36
C ALA A 91 15.14 1.84 3.37
N SER A 92 14.45 1.02 2.56
CA SER A 92 13.49 1.51 1.57
C SER A 92 12.45 0.46 1.19
N ALA A 93 11.36 0.90 0.57
CA ALA A 93 10.37 -0.02 0.00
C ALA A 93 10.96 -0.95 -1.07
N ALA A 94 11.98 -0.51 -1.81
CA ALA A 94 12.63 -1.34 -2.82
C ALA A 94 13.31 -2.60 -2.23
N GLU A 95 13.68 -2.57 -0.95
CA GLU A 95 14.27 -3.72 -0.27
C GLU A 95 13.22 -4.73 0.23
N ALA A 96 11.94 -4.36 0.28
CA ALA A 96 10.85 -5.24 0.70
C ALA A 96 9.97 -5.71 -0.47
N LEU A 97 9.75 -4.85 -1.47
CA LEU A 97 8.87 -5.17 -2.59
C LEU A 97 9.46 -6.29 -3.47
N GLY A 98 8.60 -7.24 -3.85
CA GLY A 98 8.96 -8.44 -4.62
C GLY A 98 9.60 -9.57 -3.80
N LYS A 99 9.91 -9.32 -2.53
CA LYS A 99 10.51 -10.32 -1.62
C LYS A 99 9.47 -11.00 -0.76
N THR A 100 9.77 -12.22 -0.38
CA THR A 100 9.05 -13.00 0.63
C THR A 100 9.52 -12.64 2.04
N ASP A 101 8.74 -13.00 3.06
CA ASP A 101 9.15 -12.76 4.46
C ASP A 101 10.46 -13.47 4.82
N PHE A 102 10.73 -14.64 4.23
CA PHE A 102 11.97 -15.39 4.45
C PHE A 102 13.22 -14.67 3.92
N GLU A 103 13.06 -13.72 3.00
CA GLU A 103 14.15 -12.91 2.45
C GLU A 103 14.39 -11.62 3.26
N VAL A 104 13.48 -11.30 4.20
CA VAL A 104 13.50 -10.02 4.95
C VAL A 104 13.64 -10.25 6.45
N PHE A 105 13.03 -11.30 6.99
CA PHE A 105 12.98 -11.59 8.42
C PHE A 105 13.77 -12.87 8.78
N PRO A 106 14.15 -13.03 10.06
CA PRO A 106 14.69 -14.29 10.56
C PRO A 106 13.75 -15.47 10.27
N PRO A 107 14.28 -16.69 10.00
CA PRO A 107 13.48 -17.83 9.54
C PRO A 107 12.30 -18.19 10.43
N ASP A 108 12.46 -18.17 11.76
CA ASP A 108 11.40 -18.53 12.70
C ASP A 108 10.22 -17.55 12.67
N LEU A 109 10.53 -16.26 12.51
CA LEU A 109 9.53 -15.20 12.41
C LEU A 109 8.84 -15.24 11.04
N ALA A 110 9.62 -15.41 9.97
CA ALA A 110 9.09 -15.56 8.62
C ALA A 110 8.14 -16.76 8.49
N ALA A 111 8.49 -17.91 9.10
CA ALA A 111 7.64 -19.10 9.10
C ALA A 111 6.29 -18.86 9.80
N THR A 112 6.30 -18.09 10.89
CA THR A 112 5.06 -17.73 11.62
C THR A 112 4.14 -16.86 10.75
N PHE A 113 4.71 -15.87 10.06
CA PHE A 113 3.93 -15.00 9.18
C PHE A 113 3.42 -15.74 7.94
N ASP A 114 4.27 -16.57 7.33
CA ASP A 114 3.93 -17.36 6.15
C ASP A 114 2.81 -18.36 6.44
N ALA A 115 2.81 -19.01 7.61
CA ALA A 115 1.75 -19.95 7.96
C ALA A 115 0.33 -19.32 7.93
N ASP A 116 0.17 -18.13 8.51
CA ASP A 116 -1.09 -17.38 8.44
C ASP A 116 -1.39 -16.90 7.02
N ASP A 117 -0.37 -16.44 6.30
CA ASP A 117 -0.53 -15.92 4.93
C ASP A 117 -1.02 -17.03 3.99
N GLN A 118 -0.40 -18.21 4.08
CA GLN A 118 -0.82 -19.41 3.35
C GLN A 118 -2.22 -19.84 3.75
N HIS A 119 -2.58 -19.78 5.03
CA HIS A 119 -3.95 -20.06 5.46
C HIS A 119 -4.96 -19.13 4.76
N VAL A 120 -4.71 -17.82 4.75
CA VAL A 120 -5.58 -16.83 4.10
C VAL A 120 -5.65 -17.04 2.60
N ILE A 121 -4.51 -17.28 1.96
CA ILE A 121 -4.41 -17.47 0.50
C ILE A 121 -5.14 -18.75 0.06
N GLN A 122 -4.92 -19.87 0.76
CA GLN A 122 -5.43 -21.18 0.36
C GLN A 122 -6.90 -21.38 0.70
N THR A 123 -7.35 -20.87 1.86
CA THR A 123 -8.72 -21.07 2.32
C THR A 123 -9.65 -19.91 1.94
N GLY A 124 -9.09 -18.74 1.66
CA GLY A 124 -9.85 -17.50 1.51
C GLY A 124 -10.54 -17.03 2.80
N GLN A 125 -10.19 -17.61 3.96
CA GLN A 125 -10.68 -17.18 5.27
C GLN A 125 -9.73 -16.14 5.87
N PRO A 126 -10.25 -15.05 6.45
CA PRO A 126 -9.42 -14.05 7.07
C PRO A 126 -8.88 -14.50 8.44
N VAL A 127 -7.69 -14.05 8.78
CA VAL A 127 -7.16 -14.10 10.15
C VAL A 127 -7.35 -12.72 10.75
N LEU A 128 -8.16 -12.58 11.80
CA LEU A 128 -8.51 -11.27 12.36
C LEU A 128 -8.01 -11.12 13.78
N ASN A 129 -7.52 -9.93 14.11
CA ASN A 129 -7.17 -9.52 15.48
C ASN A 129 -6.21 -10.48 16.19
N ARG A 130 -5.23 -11.04 15.47
CA ARG A 130 -4.23 -11.93 16.08
C ARG A 130 -3.21 -11.09 16.83
N GLU A 131 -3.11 -11.31 18.14
CA GLU A 131 -2.07 -10.67 18.94
C GLU A 131 -0.73 -11.40 18.77
N GLU A 132 0.29 -10.68 18.36
CA GLU A 132 1.62 -11.20 18.07
C GLU A 132 2.68 -10.31 18.71
N ARG A 133 3.82 -10.90 19.06
CA ARG A 133 5.00 -10.13 19.46
C ARG A 133 5.82 -9.78 18.23
N PHE A 134 6.34 -8.57 18.19
CA PHE A 134 7.30 -8.16 17.18
C PHE A 134 8.58 -7.66 17.84
N ILE A 135 9.68 -7.75 17.10
CA ILE A 135 10.98 -7.22 17.47
C ILE A 135 11.33 -6.16 16.45
N LEU A 136 11.59 -4.95 16.92
CA LEU A 136 12.08 -3.85 16.09
C LEU A 136 13.58 -4.00 15.80
N PRO A 137 14.11 -3.31 14.79
CA PRO A 137 15.52 -3.40 14.41
C PRO A 137 16.49 -2.98 15.53
N ASP A 138 16.03 -2.12 16.45
CA ASP A 138 16.78 -1.70 17.63
C ASP A 138 16.76 -2.73 18.78
N GLY A 139 16.10 -3.88 18.57
CA GLY A 139 15.94 -4.95 19.54
C GLY A 139 14.79 -4.77 20.52
N SER A 140 14.08 -3.64 20.46
CA SER A 140 12.91 -3.43 21.31
C SER A 140 11.76 -4.35 20.91
N GLN A 141 11.01 -4.82 21.91
CA GLN A 141 9.88 -5.72 21.70
C GLN A 141 8.57 -4.98 21.89
N GLY A 142 7.60 -5.31 21.05
CA GLY A 142 6.26 -4.77 21.10
C GLY A 142 5.18 -5.82 20.85
N TRP A 143 3.94 -5.38 20.93
CA TRP A 143 2.76 -6.17 20.63
C TRP A 143 2.01 -5.59 19.45
N GLN A 144 1.64 -6.45 18.51
CA GLN A 144 0.84 -6.07 17.36
C GLN A 144 -0.48 -6.84 17.36
N LEU A 145 -1.54 -6.17 16.94
CA LEU A 145 -2.81 -6.77 16.56
C LEU A 145 -2.86 -6.86 15.03
N THR A 146 -2.64 -8.06 14.51
CA THR A 146 -2.55 -8.33 13.07
C THR A 146 -3.88 -8.84 12.52
N SER A 147 -4.36 -8.24 11.43
CA SER A 147 -5.48 -8.76 10.64
C SER A 147 -5.05 -8.94 9.18
N LYS A 148 -5.41 -10.08 8.59
CA LYS A 148 -5.09 -10.48 7.22
C LYS A 148 -6.36 -10.93 6.53
N ALA A 149 -6.61 -10.41 5.34
CA ALA A 149 -7.79 -10.73 4.54
C ALA A 149 -7.39 -11.10 3.11
N PRO A 150 -8.13 -12.01 2.45
CA PRO A 150 -7.85 -12.37 1.07
C PRO A 150 -8.09 -11.16 0.15
N LEU A 151 -7.12 -10.88 -0.72
CA LEU A 151 -7.29 -9.93 -1.80
C LEU A 151 -7.93 -10.67 -2.98
N ARG A 152 -9.08 -10.20 -3.46
CA ARG A 152 -9.84 -10.86 -4.52
C ARG A 152 -9.90 -10.02 -5.79
N ASP A 153 -9.88 -10.70 -6.94
CA ASP A 153 -10.16 -10.06 -8.23
C ASP A 153 -11.67 -9.86 -8.46
N ARG A 154 -12.03 -9.34 -9.64
CA ARG A 154 -13.44 -9.11 -10.02
C ARG A 154 -14.26 -10.39 -10.15
N ALA A 155 -13.61 -11.54 -10.35
CA ALA A 155 -14.27 -12.84 -10.42
C ALA A 155 -14.41 -13.49 -9.02
N GLY A 156 -13.91 -12.85 -7.96
CA GLY A 156 -13.93 -13.36 -6.60
C GLY A 156 -12.77 -14.29 -6.26
N GLN A 157 -11.82 -14.49 -7.20
CA GLN A 157 -10.67 -15.37 -6.99
C GLN A 157 -9.63 -14.68 -6.12
N VAL A 158 -9.06 -15.44 -5.19
CA VAL A 158 -7.96 -14.95 -4.35
C VAL A 158 -6.74 -14.74 -5.24
N ILE A 159 -6.18 -13.52 -5.22
CA ILE A 159 -4.99 -13.12 -5.97
C ILE A 159 -3.83 -12.73 -5.04
N GLY A 160 -4.02 -12.91 -3.72
CA GLY A 160 -3.06 -12.54 -2.69
C GLY A 160 -3.77 -12.22 -1.38
N LEU A 161 -3.14 -11.40 -0.55
CA LEU A 161 -3.72 -10.93 0.71
C LEU A 161 -3.37 -9.47 0.98
N ILE A 162 -4.19 -8.84 1.82
CA ILE A 162 -3.89 -7.57 2.46
C ILE A 162 -3.77 -7.79 3.97
N GLY A 163 -2.72 -7.24 4.57
CA GLY A 163 -2.49 -7.29 6.01
C GLY A 163 -2.43 -5.89 6.61
N ILE A 164 -2.97 -5.77 7.82
CA ILE A 164 -2.90 -4.58 8.66
C ILE A 164 -2.36 -5.00 10.03
N GLY A 165 -1.36 -4.26 10.52
CA GLY A 165 -0.75 -4.47 11.83
C GLY A 165 -0.86 -3.21 12.69
N HIS A 166 -1.72 -3.26 13.70
CA HIS A 166 -1.90 -2.17 14.66
C HIS A 166 -1.00 -2.38 15.88
N ASP A 167 -0.22 -1.38 16.25
CA ASP A 167 0.63 -1.44 17.44
C ASP A 167 -0.23 -1.30 18.71
N ILE A 168 -0.23 -2.33 19.55
CA ILE A 168 -0.97 -2.39 20.81
C ILE A 168 -0.02 -2.44 22.01
N THR A 169 1.25 -2.07 21.83
CA THR A 169 2.29 -2.13 22.87
C THR A 169 1.93 -1.28 24.09
N GLU A 170 1.50 -0.04 23.88
CA GLU A 170 1.09 0.85 24.98
C GLU A 170 -0.12 0.31 25.73
N ARG A 171 -1.11 -0.23 25.00
CA ARG A 171 -2.28 -0.89 25.59
C ARG A 171 -1.86 -2.05 26.50
N LYS A 172 -0.96 -2.92 26.01
CA LYS A 172 -0.46 -4.07 26.79
C LYS A 172 0.31 -3.65 28.03
N ARG A 173 1.15 -2.61 27.93
CA ARG A 173 1.87 -2.05 29.08
C ARG A 173 0.91 -1.49 30.14
N ALA A 174 -0.15 -0.82 29.71
CA ALA A 174 -1.17 -0.31 30.63
C ALA A 174 -1.96 -1.45 31.31
N GLU A 175 -2.34 -2.49 30.56
CA GLU A 175 -3.01 -3.68 31.10
C GLU A 175 -2.14 -4.40 32.15
N GLU A 176 -0.83 -4.54 31.88
CA GLU A 176 0.11 -5.17 32.80
C GLU A 176 0.32 -4.36 34.08
N ALA A 177 0.54 -3.04 33.96
CA ALA A 177 0.68 -2.15 35.11
C ALA A 177 -0.57 -2.16 36.01
N LEU A 178 -1.77 -2.20 35.40
CA LEU A 178 -3.02 -2.33 36.15
C LEU A 178 -3.07 -3.67 36.90
N ARG A 179 -2.76 -4.78 36.23
CA ARG A 179 -2.76 -6.12 36.81
C ARG A 179 -1.79 -6.25 37.99
N GLU A 180 -0.61 -5.66 37.88
CA GLU A 180 0.39 -5.61 38.95
C GLU A 180 -0.11 -4.81 40.16
N ASN A 181 -0.73 -3.66 39.93
CA ASN A 181 -1.31 -2.85 40.98
C ASN A 181 -2.44 -3.60 41.71
N GLU A 182 -3.35 -4.23 40.98
CA GLU A 182 -4.41 -5.05 41.57
C GLU A 182 -3.86 -6.23 42.38
N ALA A 183 -2.83 -6.91 41.88
CA ALA A 183 -2.16 -7.98 42.61
C ALA A 183 -1.53 -7.48 43.93
N ARG A 184 -0.87 -6.32 43.88
CA ARG A 184 -0.28 -5.67 45.06
C ARG A 184 -1.34 -5.27 46.09
N LEU A 185 -2.45 -4.67 45.64
CA LEU A 185 -3.57 -4.30 46.51
C LEU A 185 -4.24 -5.53 47.13
N ARG A 186 -4.46 -6.61 46.36
CA ARG A 186 -4.99 -7.88 46.89
C ARG A 186 -4.09 -8.46 47.97
N HIS A 187 -2.78 -8.49 47.73
CA HIS A 187 -1.81 -9.00 48.70
C HIS A 187 -1.75 -8.16 49.99
N LEU A 188 -1.88 -6.83 49.89
CA LEU A 188 -1.94 -5.95 51.07
C LEU A 188 -3.23 -6.17 51.89
N ARG A 189 -4.37 -6.34 51.22
CA ARG A 189 -5.65 -6.62 51.88
C ARG A 189 -5.69 -7.98 52.58
N ALA A 190 -5.02 -8.99 52.03
CA ALA A 190 -4.96 -10.33 52.62
C ALA A 190 -4.03 -10.44 53.85
N ARG A 191 -3.27 -9.39 54.18
CA ARG A 191 -2.39 -9.31 55.34
C ARG A 191 -2.97 -8.56 56.54
N GLN A 192 -4.15 -7.94 56.39
CA GLN A 192 -4.93 -7.34 57.47
C GLN A 192 -5.96 -8.35 57.98
#